data_AF-A0A2U3CB27-F1
#
_entry.id   AF-A0A2U3CB27-F1
#
_cell.length_a   1.000
_cell.length_b   1.000
_cell.length_c   1.000
_cell.angle_alpha   90.00
_cell.angle_beta   90.00
_cell.angle_gamma   90.00
#
_symmetry.space_group_name_H-M   'P 1'
#
loop_
_entity.id
_entity.type
_entity.pdbx_description
1 polymer ?
#
loop_
_entity_poly.entity_id
_entity_poly.type
_entity_poly.pdbx_seq_one_letter_code
_entity_poly.pdbx_strand_id
1 'polypeptide(L)' 'MQCDEYPFASTDEGGTALPATQRAVTWVPAAEQRKQGGMVSAFQVQNRVLKGDPFYVEV' A
#
# COMPACT_ATOMS: atom_id res chain seq x y z
N MET A 1 -1.95 10.91 14.11
CA MET A 1 -1.11 9.89 13.45
C MET A 1 -2.01 8.81 12.87
N GLN A 2 -1.57 8.14 11.81
CA GLN A 2 -2.20 6.96 11.23
C GLN A 2 -1.15 5.89 11.00
N CYS A 3 -1.60 4.64 11.03
CA CYS A 3 -0.78 3.46 10.82
C CYS A 3 -0.64 3.24 9.31
N ASP A 4 0.57 3.34 8.80
CA ASP A 4 0.91 3.04 7.41
C ASP A 4 1.53 1.65 7.33
N GLU A 5 1.21 0.90 6.28
CA GLU A 5 1.76 -0.44 6.08
C GLU A 5 2.24 -0.65 4.64
N TYR A 6 3.35 -1.38 4.54
CA TYR A 6 3.86 -1.93 3.29
C TYR A 6 4.11 -3.43 3.46
N PRO A 7 3.65 -4.30 2.54
CA PRO A 7 2.80 -3.99 1.38
C PRO A 7 1.44 -3.39 1.76
N PHE A 8 0.84 -2.63 0.84
CA PHE A 8 -0.34 -1.83 1.15
C PHE A 8 -1.55 -2.73 1.52
N ALA A 9 -2.36 -2.26 2.47
CA ALA A 9 -3.59 -2.93 2.93
C ALA A 9 -4.53 -3.40 1.79
N SER A 10 -4.51 -2.67 0.67
CA SER A 10 -5.36 -2.90 -0.50
C SER A 10 -4.78 -3.89 -1.51
N THR A 11 -3.65 -4.55 -1.23
CA THR A 11 -3.05 -5.57 -2.11
C THR A 11 -3.16 -6.95 -1.47
N ASP A 12 -2.94 -8.01 -2.28
CA ASP A 12 -3.01 -9.39 -1.80
C ASP A 12 -1.85 -9.72 -0.83
N GLU A 13 -0.74 -8.96 -0.89
CA GLU A 13 0.44 -9.09 -0.02
C GLU A 13 0.33 -8.32 1.31
N GLY A 14 -0.72 -7.51 1.48
CA GLY A 14 -0.94 -6.69 2.67
C GLY A 14 -1.13 -7.48 3.97
N GLY A 15 -1.06 -6.77 5.11
CA GLY A 15 -1.30 -7.33 6.44
C GLY A 15 -0.27 -8.38 6.87
N THR A 16 -0.65 -9.66 6.85
CA THR A 16 0.21 -10.79 7.27
C THR A 16 0.39 -11.85 6.19
N ALA A 17 0.08 -11.52 4.93
CA ALA A 17 0.26 -12.45 3.82
C ALA A 17 1.75 -12.77 3.57
N LEU A 18 2.65 -11.83 3.85
CA LEU A 18 4.10 -12.01 3.79
C LEU A 18 4.76 -12.24 5.16
N PRO A 19 5.95 -12.86 5.19
CA PRO A 19 6.77 -12.97 6.40
C PRO A 19 7.04 -11.61 7.03
N ALA A 20 7.21 -11.56 8.36
CA ALA A 20 7.50 -10.33 9.10
C ALA A 20 8.74 -9.57 8.59
N THR A 21 9.70 -10.27 7.97
CA THR A 21 10.91 -9.68 7.37
C THR A 21 10.67 -8.94 6.06
N GLN A 22 9.50 -9.10 5.44
CA GLN A 22 9.12 -8.50 4.15
C GLN A 22 7.96 -7.49 4.27
N ARG A 23 7.55 -7.16 5.51
CA ARG A 23 6.50 -6.19 5.78
C ARG A 23 6.96 -5.18 6.81
N ALA A 24 6.46 -3.96 6.70
CA ALA A 24 6.76 -2.86 7.60
C ALA A 24 5.47 -2.14 7.96
N VAL A 25 5.40 -1.69 9.22
CA VAL A 25 4.29 -0.88 9.73
C VAL A 25 4.91 0.27 10.51
N THR A 26 4.47 1.51 10.21
CA THR A 26 4.99 2.70 10.87
C THR A 26 3.91 3.74 11.11
N TRP A 27 4.18 4.69 12.00
CA TRP A 27 3.28 5.81 12.27
C TRP A 27 3.64 7.00 11.38
N VAL A 28 2.67 7.48 10.61
CA VAL A 28 2.80 8.68 9.77
C VAL A 28 1.76 9.75 10.16
N PRO A 29 2.01 11.03 9.86
CA PRO A 29 0.98 12.07 9.97
C PRO A 29 -0.25 11.71 9.13
N ALA A 30 -1.45 11.95 9.65
CA ALA A 30 -2.70 11.57 8.95
C ALA A 30 -2.88 12.27 7.59
N ALA A 31 -2.31 13.48 7.43
CA ALA A 31 -2.32 14.18 6.14
C ALA A 31 -1.47 13.44 5.10
N GLU A 32 -0.31 12.90 5.52
CA GLU A 32 0.59 12.13 4.66
C GLU A 32 -0.05 10.81 4.25
N GLN A 33 -0.61 10.05 5.20
CA GLN A 33 -1.32 8.80 4.92
C GLN A 33 -2.42 8.98 3.86
N ARG A 34 -3.23 10.03 4.00
CA ARG A 34 -4.33 10.30 3.07
C ARG A 34 -3.81 10.65 1.67
N LYS A 35 -2.73 11.41 1.57
CA LYS A 35 -2.12 11.77 0.29
C LYS A 35 -1.58 10.52 -0.41
N GLN A 36 -0.83 9.68 0.30
CA GLN A 36 -0.27 8.45 -0.25
C GLN A 36 -1.36 7.44 -0.65
N GLY A 37 -2.36 7.23 0.22
CA GLY A 37 -3.50 6.36 -0.12
C GLY A 37 -4.24 6.83 -1.38
N GLY A 38 -4.43 8.14 -1.56
CA GLY A 38 -4.99 8.70 -2.79
C GLY A 38 -4.15 8.42 -4.04
N MET A 39 -2.81 8.48 -3.93
CA MET A 39 -1.91 8.16 -5.04
C MET A 39 -1.99 6.68 -5.43
N VAL A 40 -2.00 5.76 -4.45
CA VAL A 40 -2.12 4.31 -4.70
C VAL A 40 -3.48 3.98 -5.35
N SER A 41 -4.59 4.52 -4.82
CA SER A 41 -5.91 4.30 -5.42
C SER A 41 -6.01 4.87 -6.84
N ALA A 42 -5.46 6.06 -7.08
CA ALA A 42 -5.44 6.66 -8.41
C ALA A 42 -4.62 5.81 -9.40
N PHE A 43 -3.45 5.31 -8.99
CA PHE A 43 -2.63 4.41 -9.80
C PHE A 43 -3.40 3.15 -10.19
N GLN A 44 -4.07 2.49 -9.23
CA GLN A 44 -4.84 1.27 -9.49
C GLN A 44 -5.97 1.52 -10.51
N VAL A 45 -6.70 2.64 -10.38
CA VAL A 45 -7.79 3.00 -11.30
C VAL A 45 -7.25 3.36 -12.69
N GLN A 46 -6.22 4.21 -12.77
CA GLN A 46 -5.69 4.71 -14.05
C GLN A 46 -5.05 3.61 -14.90
N ASN A 47 -4.39 2.64 -14.25
CA ASN A 47 -3.74 1.53 -14.94
C ASN A 47 -4.61 0.28 -15.01
N ARG A 48 -5.86 0.34 -14.52
CA ARG A 48 -6.79 -0.79 -14.46
C ARG A 48 -6.13 -2.01 -13.78
N VAL A 49 -5.41 -1.78 -12.68
CA VAL A 49 -4.86 -2.86 -11.84
C VAL A 49 -6.04 -3.50 -11.12
N LEU A 50 -6.39 -4.71 -11.54
CA LEU A 50 -7.45 -5.50 -10.95
C LEU A 50 -6.88 -6.44 -9.89
N LYS A 51 -7.78 -7.09 -9.15
CA LYS A 51 -7.39 -8.12 -8.20
C LYS A 51 -6.57 -9.22 -8.89
N GLY A 52 -5.38 -9.51 -8.36
CA GLY A 52 -4.43 -10.49 -8.90
C GLY A 52 -3.47 -9.94 -9.95
N ASP A 53 -3.62 -8.69 -10.40
CA ASP A 53 -2.66 -8.09 -11.33
C ASP A 53 -1.38 -7.68 -10.59
N PRO A 54 -0.19 -8.12 -11.05
CA PRO A 54 1.06 -7.75 -10.42
C PRO A 54 1.46 -6.31 -10.77
N PHE A 55 2.08 -5.63 -9.82
CA PHE A 55 2.76 -4.36 -10.03
C PHE A 55 3.99 -4.28 -9.11
N TYR A 56 4.89 -3.33 -9.36
CA TYR A 56 6.06 -3.08 -8.51
C TYR A 56 6.03 -1.64 -7.98
N VAL A 57 6.68 -1.43 -6.84
CA VAL A 57 6.87 -0.11 -6.22
C VAL A 57 8.36 0.19 -6.23
N GLU A 58 8.71 1.37 -6.73
CA GLU A 58 10.08 1.91 -6.77
C GLU A 58 10.07 3.28 -6.07
N VAL A 59 11.11 3.56 -5.29
CA VAL A 59 11.23 4.76 -4.42
C VAL A 59 12.53 5.48 -4.70
#